data_AF-A0A1V5Y715-F1
#
_entry.id   AF-A0A1V5Y715-F1
#
_cell.length_a   1.000
_cell.length_b   1.000
_cell.length_c   1.000
_cell.angle_alpha   90.00
_cell.angle_beta   90.00
_cell.angle_gamma   90.00
#
_symmetry.space_group_name_H-M   'P 1'
#
loop_
_entity.id
_entity.type
_entity.pdbx_description
1 polymer ?
#
loop_
_entity_poly.entity_id
_entity_poly.type
_entity_poly.pdbx_seq_one_letter_code
_entity_poly.pdbx_strand_id
1 'polypeptide(L)'
;MLDPVSIAAIAAPYLAKGADALAKTAGEKIGGIVGDLAQSVANKFKGDSFAEQTLAGAQEKPDSKARQGALQAVLAEKMEDDPDFARTVQKLVDALQKGSAGSVFDQRNQTVHGSQTNIAGSVKGPVFSGQFNGPVAQGGDANDFRGAVGTIYKPSASVRQHFGDVISGLPRDNESTHSDNESKKIKALFLASNPKGTTTLELDREIRGVTEKIRASEYRDSLDLISAWAVRPDDLLQLLNQHKPQIVHFSGHGSKAGEIILVDSHGSPKPVNPAALRALFETLKDNIRLVILNACYSKKQAEAITQVIDCAIGMNDAIGDEAAITFAASFYRAIGFGRSIKQAFDQGIVALLLEGIPEENKPELLTRNGVNPEKIVLVPPEDE
;
A
#
# COMPACT_ATOMS: atom_id res chain seq x y z
N MET A 1 -20.83 -1.02 -25.25
CA MET A 1 -21.89 -1.47 -24.34
C MET A 1 -21.81 -2.98 -24.35
N LEU A 2 -21.70 -3.62 -23.18
CA LEU A 2 -21.75 -5.07 -23.09
C LEU A 2 -23.13 -5.55 -23.52
N ASP A 3 -23.24 -6.81 -23.93
CA ASP A 3 -24.54 -7.42 -24.17
C ASP A 3 -25.31 -7.62 -22.85
N PRO A 4 -26.65 -7.65 -22.88
CA PRO A 4 -27.49 -7.81 -21.69
C PRO A 4 -27.12 -9.00 -20.80
N VAL A 5 -26.72 -10.14 -21.39
CA VAL A 5 -26.35 -11.33 -20.62
C VAL A 5 -25.06 -11.10 -19.84
N SER A 6 -24.07 -10.44 -20.45
CA SER A 6 -22.81 -10.05 -19.80
C SER A 6 -23.02 -9.03 -18.68
N ILE A 7 -23.88 -8.02 -18.90
CA ILE A 7 -24.22 -7.03 -17.86
C ILE A 7 -24.89 -7.72 -16.67
N ALA A 8 -25.83 -8.62 -16.95
CA ALA A 8 -26.57 -9.35 -15.92
C ALA A 8 -25.67 -10.29 -15.11
N ALA A 9 -24.71 -10.94 -15.76
CA ALA A 9 -23.74 -11.82 -15.09
C ALA A 9 -22.90 -11.07 -14.03
N ILE A 10 -22.56 -9.81 -14.33
CA ILE A 10 -21.80 -8.95 -13.42
C ILE A 10 -22.70 -8.44 -12.29
N ALA A 11 -23.94 -8.05 -12.58
CA ALA A 11 -24.85 -7.45 -11.60
C ALA A 11 -25.45 -8.47 -10.62
N ALA A 12 -25.78 -9.68 -11.07
CA ALA A 12 -26.52 -10.68 -10.28
C ALA A 12 -25.89 -11.03 -8.93
N PRO A 13 -24.55 -11.20 -8.77
CA PRO A 13 -23.93 -11.46 -7.47
C PRO A 13 -24.06 -10.30 -6.47
N TYR A 14 -24.06 -9.06 -6.93
CA TYR A 14 -24.25 -7.89 -6.06
C TYR A 14 -25.70 -7.77 -5.62
N LEU A 15 -26.64 -7.99 -6.55
CA LEU A 15 -28.08 -7.98 -6.28
C LEU A 15 -28.51 -9.10 -5.34
N ALA A 16 -27.93 -10.30 -5.50
CA ALA A 16 -28.18 -11.46 -4.65
C ALA A 16 -27.67 -11.26 -3.22
N LYS A 17 -26.65 -10.43 -3.00
CA LYS A 17 -26.14 -10.12 -1.66
C LYS A 17 -26.93 -9.00 -0.96
N GLY A 18 -27.75 -8.22 -1.68
CA GLY A 18 -28.64 -7.22 -1.09
C GLY A 18 -27.94 -6.29 -0.09
N ALA A 19 -28.51 -6.14 1.11
CA ALA A 19 -27.93 -5.33 2.18
C ALA A 19 -26.56 -5.84 2.68
N ASP A 20 -26.26 -7.15 2.57
CA ASP A 20 -24.97 -7.70 2.95
C ASP A 20 -23.85 -7.25 2.00
N ALA A 21 -24.16 -6.95 0.74
CA ALA A 21 -23.19 -6.31 -0.16
C ALA A 21 -22.86 -4.89 0.32
N LEU A 22 -23.87 -4.12 0.74
CA LEU A 22 -23.68 -2.75 1.25
C LEU A 22 -22.83 -2.72 2.53
N ALA A 23 -23.03 -3.66 3.44
CA ALA A 23 -22.27 -3.76 4.68
C ALA A 23 -20.82 -4.21 4.50
N LYS A 24 -20.50 -4.90 3.39
CA LYS A 24 -19.17 -5.48 3.11
C LYS A 24 -18.38 -4.73 2.03
N THR A 25 -18.93 -3.68 1.44
CA THR A 25 -18.20 -2.86 0.46
C THR A 25 -17.15 -1.98 1.15
N ALA A 26 -15.94 -1.94 0.58
CA ALA A 26 -14.75 -1.29 1.14
C ALA A 26 -14.76 0.26 1.10
N GLY A 27 -15.93 0.90 1.26
CA GLY A 27 -16.07 2.35 1.32
C GLY A 27 -17.48 2.84 0.97
N GLU A 28 -17.86 3.99 1.53
CA GLU A 28 -19.19 4.62 1.37
C GLU A 28 -19.60 4.80 -0.10
N LYS A 29 -18.63 5.05 -1.00
CA LYS A 29 -18.86 5.25 -2.42
C LYS A 29 -19.30 3.99 -3.18
N ILE A 30 -18.74 2.83 -2.86
CA ILE A 30 -19.13 1.56 -3.52
C ILE A 30 -20.47 1.07 -2.96
N GLY A 31 -20.71 1.26 -1.66
CA GLY A 31 -22.01 1.01 -1.04
C GLY A 31 -23.12 1.80 -1.73
N GLY A 32 -22.93 3.10 -1.99
CA GLY A 32 -23.89 3.91 -2.74
C GLY A 32 -24.25 3.33 -4.11
N ILE A 33 -23.25 2.89 -4.89
CA ILE A 33 -23.47 2.34 -6.25
C ILE A 33 -24.22 0.99 -6.20
N VAL A 34 -23.89 0.11 -5.24
CA VAL A 34 -24.60 -1.16 -5.05
C VAL A 34 -26.05 -0.89 -4.65
N GLY A 35 -26.31 0.14 -3.84
CA GLY A 35 -27.65 0.56 -3.43
C GLY A 35 -28.48 1.05 -4.62
N ASP A 36 -27.89 1.91 -5.45
CA ASP A 36 -28.52 2.43 -6.66
C ASP A 36 -28.85 1.30 -7.67
N LEU A 37 -27.95 0.32 -7.82
CA LEU A 37 -28.16 -0.85 -8.66
C LEU A 37 -29.33 -1.71 -8.15
N ALA A 38 -29.36 -2.00 -6.84
CA ALA A 38 -30.44 -2.77 -6.23
C ALA A 38 -31.79 -2.06 -6.37
N GLN A 39 -31.83 -0.74 -6.17
CA GLN A 39 -33.05 0.05 -6.30
C GLN A 39 -33.55 0.09 -7.75
N SER A 40 -32.66 0.25 -8.72
CA SER A 40 -33.00 0.27 -10.15
C SER A 40 -33.65 -1.05 -10.60
N VAL A 41 -33.07 -2.18 -10.19
CA VAL A 41 -33.60 -3.52 -10.51
C VAL A 41 -34.92 -3.80 -9.79
N ALA A 42 -35.02 -3.48 -8.50
CA ALA A 42 -36.26 -3.64 -7.75
C ALA A 42 -37.42 -2.83 -8.37
N ASN A 43 -37.14 -1.60 -8.83
CA ASN A 43 -38.13 -0.76 -9.51
C ASN A 43 -38.56 -1.36 -10.86
N LYS A 44 -37.62 -1.92 -11.63
CA LYS A 44 -37.92 -2.53 -12.93
C LYS A 44 -38.71 -3.84 -12.79
N PHE A 45 -38.44 -4.60 -11.74
CA PHE A 45 -39.11 -5.88 -11.47
C PHE A 45 -40.50 -5.70 -10.86
N LYS A 46 -40.80 -4.50 -10.34
CA LYS A 46 -42.07 -4.20 -9.69
C LYS A 46 -43.27 -4.52 -10.60
N GLY A 47 -44.14 -5.40 -10.13
CA GLY A 47 -45.33 -5.83 -10.88
C GLY A 47 -45.12 -7.05 -11.78
N ASP A 48 -43.90 -7.59 -11.83
CA ASP A 48 -43.59 -8.91 -12.41
C ASP A 48 -43.31 -9.91 -11.28
N SER A 49 -44.31 -10.73 -10.96
CA SER A 49 -44.24 -11.67 -9.84
C SER A 49 -43.10 -12.69 -9.99
N PHE A 50 -42.76 -13.09 -11.21
CA PHE A 50 -41.67 -14.03 -11.45
C PHE A 50 -40.31 -13.36 -11.21
N ALA A 51 -40.15 -12.12 -11.67
CA ALA A 51 -38.92 -11.37 -11.47
C ALA A 51 -38.69 -11.01 -9.99
N GLU A 52 -39.73 -10.57 -9.28
CA GLU A 52 -39.68 -10.28 -7.84
C GLU A 52 -39.30 -11.52 -7.01
N GLN A 53 -39.93 -12.67 -7.30
CA GLN A 53 -39.61 -13.93 -6.61
C GLN A 53 -38.19 -14.42 -6.92
N THR A 54 -37.72 -14.21 -8.14
CA THR A 54 -36.35 -14.58 -8.55
C THR A 54 -35.32 -13.74 -7.80
N LEU A 55 -35.55 -12.43 -7.65
CA LEU A 55 -34.68 -11.55 -6.87
C LEU A 55 -34.70 -11.90 -5.38
N ALA A 56 -35.87 -12.08 -4.78
CA ALA A 56 -36.02 -12.46 -3.38
C ALA A 56 -35.38 -13.83 -3.08
N GLY A 57 -35.56 -14.80 -3.99
CA GLY A 57 -34.92 -16.10 -3.91
C GLY A 57 -33.40 -15.99 -3.94
N ALA A 58 -32.84 -15.16 -4.83
CA ALA A 58 -31.40 -14.93 -4.87
C ALA A 58 -30.88 -14.28 -3.56
N GLN A 59 -31.65 -13.36 -2.97
CA GLN A 59 -31.32 -12.70 -1.70
C GLN A 59 -31.40 -13.62 -0.47
N GLU A 60 -32.31 -14.59 -0.47
CA GLU A 60 -32.43 -15.57 0.62
C GLU A 60 -31.24 -16.54 0.64
N LYS A 61 -30.62 -16.85 -0.51
CA LYS A 61 -29.40 -17.67 -0.59
C LYS A 61 -28.36 -17.00 -1.51
N PRO A 62 -27.67 -15.96 -1.02
CA PRO A 62 -26.77 -15.13 -1.83
C PRO A 62 -25.64 -15.91 -2.51
N ASP A 63 -25.12 -16.97 -1.89
CA ASP A 63 -24.00 -17.77 -2.42
C ASP A 63 -24.44 -18.91 -3.37
N SER A 64 -25.75 -19.05 -3.62
CA SER A 64 -26.26 -20.09 -4.52
C SER A 64 -26.07 -19.71 -5.99
N LYS A 65 -25.13 -20.38 -6.67
CA LYS A 65 -24.90 -20.21 -8.12
C LYS A 65 -26.17 -20.45 -8.95
N ALA A 66 -27.01 -21.40 -8.55
CA ALA A 66 -28.26 -21.68 -9.24
C ALA A 66 -29.24 -20.50 -9.16
N ARG A 67 -29.35 -19.85 -7.99
CA ARG A 67 -30.25 -18.71 -7.81
C ARG A 67 -29.69 -17.43 -8.45
N GLN A 68 -28.37 -17.24 -8.41
CA GLN A 68 -27.72 -16.16 -9.16
C GLN A 68 -27.90 -16.31 -10.67
N GLY A 69 -27.80 -17.54 -11.21
CA GLY A 69 -28.03 -17.84 -12.62
C GLY A 69 -29.48 -17.57 -13.06
N ALA A 70 -30.46 -17.89 -12.21
CA ALA A 70 -31.86 -17.54 -12.46
C ALA A 70 -32.07 -16.02 -12.49
N LEU A 71 -31.48 -15.29 -11.53
CA LEU A 71 -31.54 -13.82 -11.49
C LEU A 71 -30.86 -13.18 -12.71
N GLN A 72 -29.73 -13.73 -13.15
CA GLN A 72 -29.04 -13.29 -14.36
C GLN A 72 -29.93 -13.43 -15.60
N ALA A 73 -30.60 -14.58 -15.76
CA ALA A 73 -31.45 -14.82 -16.93
C ALA A 73 -32.61 -13.81 -16.99
N VAL A 74 -33.31 -13.61 -15.88
CA VAL A 74 -34.42 -12.64 -15.80
C VAL A 74 -33.93 -11.21 -16.02
N LEU A 75 -32.78 -10.85 -15.44
CA LEU A 75 -32.23 -9.51 -15.59
C LEU A 75 -31.81 -9.22 -17.04
N ALA A 76 -31.25 -10.20 -17.74
CA ALA A 76 -30.90 -10.08 -19.16
C ALA A 76 -32.15 -9.90 -20.03
N GLU A 77 -33.20 -10.70 -19.82
CA GLU A 77 -34.49 -10.56 -20.52
C GLU A 77 -35.07 -9.15 -20.34
N LYS A 78 -35.09 -8.62 -19.10
CA LYS A 78 -35.59 -7.26 -18.84
C LYS A 78 -34.76 -6.15 -19.49
N MET A 79 -33.48 -6.39 -19.75
CA MET A 79 -32.60 -5.44 -20.45
C MET A 79 -32.73 -5.54 -21.98
N GLU A 80 -33.06 -6.72 -22.51
CA GLU A 80 -33.41 -6.88 -23.92
C GLU A 80 -34.72 -6.17 -24.25
N ASP A 81 -35.72 -6.28 -23.37
CA ASP A 81 -37.02 -5.62 -23.51
C ASP A 81 -36.98 -4.10 -23.33
N ASP A 82 -35.99 -3.58 -22.57
CA ASP A 82 -35.88 -2.16 -22.23
C ASP A 82 -34.43 -1.65 -22.36
N PRO A 83 -34.10 -1.04 -23.53
CA PRO A 83 -32.77 -0.50 -23.79
C PRO A 83 -32.36 0.67 -22.88
N ASP A 84 -33.30 1.40 -22.28
CA ASP A 84 -33.00 2.49 -21.34
C ASP A 84 -32.65 1.94 -19.96
N PHE A 85 -33.37 0.90 -19.53
CA PHE A 85 -33.00 0.13 -18.36
C PHE A 85 -31.61 -0.52 -18.54
N ALA A 86 -31.35 -1.14 -19.68
CA ALA A 86 -30.03 -1.70 -19.99
C ALA A 86 -28.90 -0.67 -19.87
N ARG A 87 -29.11 0.56 -20.39
CA ARG A 87 -28.15 1.66 -20.24
C ARG A 87 -27.94 2.08 -18.79
N THR A 88 -29.00 2.07 -17.98
CA THR A 88 -28.93 2.42 -16.55
C THR A 88 -28.13 1.39 -15.78
N VAL A 89 -28.43 0.10 -15.97
CA VAL A 89 -27.70 -1.00 -15.34
C VAL A 89 -26.24 -1.03 -15.81
N GLN A 90 -25.97 -0.85 -17.11
CA GLN A 90 -24.60 -0.76 -17.63
C GLN A 90 -23.81 0.36 -16.95
N LYS A 91 -24.38 1.56 -16.77
CA LYS A 91 -23.66 2.67 -16.11
C LYS A 91 -23.30 2.34 -14.66
N LEU A 92 -24.21 1.70 -13.94
CA LEU A 92 -23.99 1.29 -12.55
C LEU A 92 -22.97 0.15 -12.47
N VAL A 93 -23.02 -0.82 -13.38
CA VAL A 93 -22.03 -1.88 -13.51
C VAL A 93 -20.66 -1.32 -13.90
N ASP A 94 -20.58 -0.36 -14.83
CA ASP A 94 -19.34 0.33 -15.18
C ASP A 94 -18.77 1.09 -13.98
N ALA A 95 -19.64 1.73 -13.19
CA ALA A 95 -19.25 2.43 -11.96
C ALA A 95 -18.80 1.44 -10.87
N LEU A 96 -19.42 0.28 -10.75
CA LEU A 96 -18.96 -0.81 -9.88
C LEU A 96 -17.63 -1.37 -10.36
N GLN A 97 -17.42 -1.52 -11.65
CA GLN A 97 -16.16 -2.00 -12.22
C GLN A 97 -15.06 -0.95 -12.09
N LYS A 98 -15.37 0.35 -12.19
CA LYS A 98 -14.43 1.47 -11.97
C LYS A 98 -14.17 1.74 -10.48
N GLY A 99 -15.16 1.53 -9.62
CA GLY A 99 -15.02 1.58 -8.15
C GLY A 99 -14.35 0.32 -7.59
N SER A 100 -14.53 -0.83 -8.26
CA SER A 100 -13.80 -2.08 -8.05
C SER A 100 -12.53 -2.15 -8.89
N ALA A 101 -12.18 -1.09 -9.65
CA ALA A 101 -10.94 -1.00 -10.41
C ALA A 101 -9.75 -0.68 -9.50
N GLY A 102 -9.58 -1.50 -8.46
CA GLY A 102 -8.31 -2.19 -8.29
C GLY A 102 -8.23 -3.32 -9.32
N SER A 103 -7.81 -2.97 -10.54
CA SER A 103 -7.21 -3.79 -11.63
C SER A 103 -7.52 -5.30 -11.72
N VAL A 104 -8.12 -5.70 -12.85
CA VAL A 104 -8.09 -7.07 -13.41
C VAL A 104 -7.63 -6.96 -14.86
N PHE A 105 -6.67 -7.77 -15.29
CA PHE A 105 -6.23 -7.89 -16.69
C PHE A 105 -6.20 -9.37 -17.11
N ASP A 106 -6.68 -9.68 -18.32
CA ASP A 106 -6.67 -11.02 -18.94
C ASP A 106 -5.85 -10.98 -20.23
N GLN A 107 -4.88 -11.88 -20.35
CA GLN A 107 -4.36 -12.26 -21.66
C GLN A 107 -4.05 -13.76 -21.68
N ARG A 108 -4.71 -14.48 -22.59
CA ARG A 108 -4.51 -15.90 -22.93
C ARG A 108 -4.83 -16.88 -21.78
N ASN A 109 -6.05 -16.80 -21.25
CA ASN A 109 -6.59 -17.73 -20.24
C ASN A 109 -5.90 -17.68 -18.86
N GLN A 110 -5.39 -16.52 -18.46
CA GLN A 110 -4.88 -16.33 -17.09
C GLN A 110 -5.47 -15.08 -16.45
N THR A 111 -6.23 -15.29 -15.37
CA THR A 111 -6.80 -14.23 -14.54
C THR A 111 -5.80 -13.87 -13.44
N VAL A 112 -5.29 -12.63 -13.45
CA VAL A 112 -4.44 -12.09 -12.39
C VAL A 112 -5.26 -11.08 -11.58
N HIS A 113 -5.40 -11.34 -10.27
CA HIS A 113 -6.01 -10.43 -9.32
C HIS A 113 -4.90 -9.69 -8.55
N GLY A 114 -4.84 -8.37 -8.66
CA GLY A 114 -3.87 -7.56 -7.92
C GLY A 114 -3.83 -6.12 -8.41
N SER A 115 -3.39 -5.20 -7.55
CA SER A 115 -3.20 -3.79 -7.85
C SER A 115 -2.08 -3.59 -8.87
N GLN A 116 -2.36 -2.89 -9.98
CA GLN A 116 -1.32 -2.33 -10.83
C GLN A 116 -0.65 -1.17 -10.09
N THR A 117 0.65 -1.27 -9.91
CA THR A 117 1.47 -0.18 -9.36
C THR A 117 2.47 0.22 -10.43
N ASN A 118 2.41 1.47 -10.89
CA ASN A 118 3.53 2.03 -11.64
C ASN A 118 4.67 2.26 -10.65
N ILE A 119 5.65 1.35 -10.64
CA ILE A 119 6.87 1.48 -9.84
C ILE A 119 7.78 2.49 -10.54
N ALA A 120 8.20 3.54 -9.82
CA ALA A 120 9.21 4.49 -10.29
C ALA A 120 10.62 3.95 -10.01
N GLY A 121 11.46 3.98 -11.05
CA GLY A 121 12.77 3.35 -11.21
C GLY A 121 12.96 3.06 -12.70
N SER A 122 14.16 2.72 -13.20
CA SER A 122 14.48 2.52 -14.63
C SER A 122 13.76 1.33 -15.32
N VAL A 123 12.59 0.95 -14.82
CA VAL A 123 11.72 -0.13 -15.24
C VAL A 123 10.76 0.38 -16.30
N LYS A 124 11.06 0.12 -17.58
CA LYS A 124 10.06 0.23 -18.65
C LYS A 124 9.23 -1.07 -18.70
N GLY A 125 7.92 -0.99 -18.47
CA GLY A 125 6.98 -2.12 -18.57
C GLY A 125 6.06 -2.27 -17.36
N PRO A 126 4.92 -2.99 -17.50
CA PRO A 126 3.97 -3.17 -16.40
C PRO A 126 4.58 -4.01 -15.29
N VAL A 127 4.32 -3.60 -14.05
CA VAL A 127 4.78 -4.28 -12.84
C VAL A 127 3.56 -4.79 -12.08
N PHE A 128 3.57 -6.08 -11.76
CA PHE A 128 2.44 -6.77 -11.12
C PHE A 128 2.74 -7.05 -9.67
N SER A 129 1.82 -6.71 -8.76
CA SER A 129 1.88 -7.08 -7.34
C SER A 129 0.61 -7.85 -6.96
N GLY A 130 0.75 -9.05 -6.36
CA GLY A 130 -0.41 -9.89 -6.00
C GLY A 130 -0.05 -11.30 -5.55
N GLN A 131 -1.09 -12.12 -5.30
CA GLN A 131 -0.98 -13.56 -5.05
C GLN A 131 -1.12 -14.33 -6.36
N PHE A 132 -0.14 -15.20 -6.67
CA PHE A 132 -0.13 -16.01 -7.89
C PHE A 132 -0.61 -17.43 -7.58
N ASN A 133 -1.62 -17.89 -8.32
CA ASN A 133 -2.23 -19.21 -8.15
C ASN A 133 -1.76 -20.24 -9.20
N GLY A 134 -0.74 -19.92 -10.01
CA GLY A 134 -0.21 -20.80 -11.05
C GLY A 134 1.10 -20.29 -11.66
N PRO A 135 1.70 -21.05 -12.59
CA PRO A 135 2.94 -20.65 -13.26
C PRO A 135 2.75 -19.44 -14.17
N VAL A 136 3.70 -18.50 -14.07
CA VAL A 136 3.74 -17.24 -14.83
C VAL A 136 4.84 -17.34 -15.88
N ALA A 137 4.51 -17.00 -17.12
CA ALA A 137 5.47 -16.98 -18.22
C ALA A 137 6.35 -15.73 -18.16
N GLN A 138 7.65 -15.92 -17.90
CA GLN A 138 8.65 -14.85 -17.87
C GLN A 138 9.71 -15.14 -18.94
N GLY A 139 9.84 -14.26 -19.93
CA GLY A 139 10.92 -14.35 -20.94
C GLY A 139 10.86 -15.53 -21.92
N GLY A 140 9.81 -16.36 -21.88
CA GLY A 140 9.69 -17.57 -22.70
C GLY A 140 9.61 -18.86 -21.88
N ASP A 141 9.98 -18.79 -20.60
CA ASP A 141 9.92 -19.92 -19.66
C ASP A 141 8.74 -19.79 -18.70
N ALA A 142 8.17 -20.93 -18.31
CA ALA A 142 7.08 -21.01 -17.34
C ALA A 142 7.64 -21.25 -15.93
N ASN A 143 7.53 -20.25 -15.05
CA ASN A 143 8.02 -20.33 -13.67
C ASN A 143 6.83 -20.47 -12.71
N ASP A 144 6.88 -21.42 -11.77
CA ASP A 144 5.78 -21.70 -10.83
C ASP A 144 5.83 -20.75 -9.61
N PHE A 145 4.82 -19.90 -9.46
CA PHE A 145 4.73 -18.90 -8.39
C PHE A 145 3.61 -19.20 -7.37
N ARG A 146 3.09 -20.44 -7.33
CA ARG A 146 2.05 -20.81 -6.36
C ARG A 146 2.50 -20.56 -4.92
N GLY A 147 1.76 -19.70 -4.21
CA GLY A 147 2.04 -19.33 -2.83
C GLY A 147 3.04 -18.18 -2.64
N ALA A 148 3.58 -17.63 -3.73
CA ALA A 148 4.41 -16.44 -3.69
C ALA A 148 3.54 -15.17 -3.55
N VAL A 149 3.98 -14.25 -2.69
CA VAL A 149 3.46 -12.88 -2.59
C VAL A 149 4.62 -11.97 -2.99
N GLY A 150 4.51 -11.25 -4.10
CA GLY A 150 5.63 -10.44 -4.58
C GLY A 150 5.40 -9.80 -5.95
N THR A 151 6.45 -9.12 -6.43
CA THR A 151 6.41 -8.32 -7.66
C THR A 151 7.10 -9.02 -8.82
N ILE A 152 6.44 -9.19 -9.98
CA ILE A 152 7.04 -9.79 -11.18
C ILE A 152 7.44 -8.71 -12.19
N TYR A 153 8.71 -8.71 -12.61
CA TYR A 153 9.27 -7.78 -13.60
C TYR A 153 9.65 -8.48 -14.91
N LYS A 154 9.32 -7.87 -16.05
CA LYS A 154 9.89 -8.21 -17.37
C LYS A 154 10.88 -7.11 -17.79
N PRO A 155 12.19 -7.38 -17.84
CA PRO A 155 13.16 -6.38 -18.30
C PRO A 155 12.90 -6.01 -19.76
N SER A 156 12.81 -4.72 -20.04
CA SER A 156 12.80 -4.17 -21.40
C SER A 156 14.09 -3.40 -21.69
N ALA A 157 15.22 -4.01 -21.35
CA ALA A 157 16.51 -3.67 -21.92
C ALA A 157 17.45 -4.85 -21.69
N SER A 158 18.25 -5.17 -22.71
CA SER A 158 19.27 -6.22 -22.67
C SER A 158 20.21 -6.01 -21.46
N VAL A 159 20.15 -6.93 -20.50
CA VAL A 159 21.14 -7.05 -19.43
C VAL A 159 22.43 -7.56 -20.07
N ARG A 160 23.44 -6.71 -20.21
CA ARG A 160 24.80 -7.18 -20.44
C ARG A 160 25.31 -7.73 -19.11
N GLN A 161 25.32 -9.05 -18.97
CA GLN A 161 25.95 -9.72 -17.85
C GLN A 161 27.47 -9.57 -18.00
N HIS A 162 28.10 -8.84 -17.09
CA HIS A 162 29.54 -8.98 -16.87
C HIS A 162 29.76 -10.04 -15.80
N PHE A 163 29.93 -11.29 -16.26
CA PHE A 163 30.71 -12.28 -15.53
C PHE A 163 32.19 -11.94 -15.72
N GLY A 164 32.89 -11.75 -14.61
CA GLY A 164 34.34 -11.68 -14.64
C GLY A 164 34.89 -13.06 -14.95
N ASP A 165 35.77 -13.14 -15.94
CA ASP A 165 36.84 -14.13 -15.97
C ASP A 165 38.08 -13.53 -16.66
N VAL A 166 39.20 -13.77 -16.01
CA VAL A 166 40.56 -13.41 -16.39
C VAL A 166 40.94 -14.16 -17.68
N ILE A 167 41.21 -13.47 -18.80
CA ILE A 167 42.25 -13.83 -19.79
C ILE A 167 42.81 -12.55 -20.47
N SER A 168 44.14 -12.56 -20.59
CA SER A 168 45.10 -11.63 -21.18
C SER A 168 44.71 -10.82 -22.43
N GLY A 169 45.09 -9.54 -22.38
CA GLY A 169 45.84 -8.81 -23.42
C GLY A 169 45.19 -8.63 -24.79
N LEU A 170 44.68 -7.41 -25.06
CA LEU A 170 44.86 -6.59 -26.27
C LEU A 170 44.16 -5.23 -26.05
N PRO A 171 44.70 -4.09 -26.53
CA PRO A 171 44.18 -2.76 -26.23
C PRO A 171 43.00 -2.42 -27.16
N ARG A 172 41.94 -1.82 -26.61
CA ARG A 172 40.96 -1.09 -27.42
C ARG A 172 40.55 0.22 -26.74
N ASP A 173 40.72 1.26 -27.53
CA ASP A 173 40.67 2.67 -27.23
C ASP A 173 39.30 3.18 -26.74
N ASN A 174 39.36 4.05 -25.73
CA ASN A 174 38.62 5.30 -25.55
C ASN A 174 37.18 5.39 -26.08
N GLU A 175 36.18 5.35 -25.18
CA GLU A 175 34.95 6.13 -25.37
C GLU A 175 34.25 6.49 -24.05
N SER A 176 34.16 7.80 -23.83
CA SER A 176 33.22 8.56 -23.00
C SER A 176 33.20 8.29 -21.48
N THR A 177 33.87 9.19 -20.76
CA THR A 177 33.60 9.54 -19.37
C THR A 177 32.16 10.07 -19.24
N HIS A 178 31.22 9.22 -18.86
CA HIS A 178 29.99 9.67 -18.21
C HIS A 178 30.29 9.85 -16.72
N SER A 179 30.17 11.09 -16.27
CA SER A 179 30.49 11.54 -14.93
C SER A 179 29.68 10.80 -13.88
N ASP A 180 30.37 10.14 -12.97
CA ASP A 180 29.90 9.64 -11.68
C ASP A 180 29.41 10.81 -10.80
N ASN A 181 28.20 11.29 -11.06
CA ASN A 181 27.46 12.12 -10.13
C ASN A 181 26.00 11.64 -10.06
N GLU A 182 25.80 10.37 -9.71
CA GLU A 182 24.54 9.97 -9.09
C GLU A 182 24.46 10.71 -7.75
N SER A 183 23.69 11.80 -7.69
CA SER A 183 23.39 12.47 -6.43
C SER A 183 22.84 11.43 -5.45
N LYS A 184 23.51 11.28 -4.31
CA LYS A 184 23.25 10.21 -3.35
C LYS A 184 21.89 10.44 -2.68
N LYS A 185 20.82 9.89 -3.27
CA LYS A 185 19.45 10.03 -2.77
C LYS A 185 19.31 9.53 -1.33
N ILE A 186 18.50 10.23 -0.55
CA ILE A 186 18.08 9.82 0.79
C ILE A 186 17.05 8.71 0.65
N LYS A 187 17.26 7.60 1.35
CA LYS A 187 16.36 6.45 1.37
C LYS A 187 15.57 6.42 2.67
N ALA A 188 14.27 6.39 2.54
CA ALA A 188 13.33 6.11 3.61
C ALA A 188 12.76 4.70 3.44
N LEU A 189 12.96 3.84 4.43
CA LEU A 189 12.43 2.47 4.45
C LEU A 189 11.17 2.43 5.34
N PHE A 190 10.01 2.31 4.69
CA PHE A 190 8.70 2.14 5.32
C PHE A 190 8.43 0.65 5.56
N LEU A 191 8.27 0.26 6.81
CA LEU A 191 8.09 -1.11 7.29
C LEU A 191 6.67 -1.25 7.84
N ALA A 192 5.80 -1.94 7.11
CA ALA A 192 4.40 -2.10 7.43
C ALA A 192 4.11 -3.48 8.06
N SER A 193 3.40 -3.50 9.19
CA SER A 193 2.98 -4.73 9.87
C SER A 193 1.53 -4.70 10.31
N ASN A 194 0.71 -5.58 9.70
CA ASN A 194 -0.69 -5.84 10.04
C ASN A 194 -0.90 -7.36 10.23
N PRO A 195 -0.54 -7.93 11.39
CA PRO A 195 -0.73 -9.36 11.64
C PRO A 195 -2.21 -9.76 11.72
N LYS A 196 -2.51 -11.03 11.45
CA LYS A 196 -3.87 -11.57 11.62
C LYS A 196 -4.29 -11.54 13.08
N GLY A 197 -5.57 -11.26 13.33
CA GLY A 197 -6.14 -11.25 14.67
C GLY A 197 -5.92 -9.95 15.45
N THR A 198 -5.35 -8.92 14.82
CA THR A 198 -5.34 -7.54 15.33
C THR A 198 -6.37 -6.69 14.59
N THR A 199 -6.69 -5.52 15.14
CA THR A 199 -7.44 -4.50 14.42
C THR A 199 -6.69 -4.14 13.14
N THR A 200 -7.37 -4.06 12.00
CA THR A 200 -6.69 -3.68 10.75
C THR A 200 -6.38 -2.19 10.76
N LEU A 201 -5.10 -1.83 10.60
CA LEU A 201 -4.67 -0.45 10.44
C LEU A 201 -4.67 -0.03 8.96
N GLU A 202 -4.95 1.23 8.69
CA GLU A 202 -4.97 1.85 7.36
C GLU A 202 -3.55 2.17 6.81
N LEU A 203 -2.64 1.19 6.86
CA LEU A 203 -1.24 1.33 6.45
C LEU A 203 -1.08 1.72 4.96
N ASP A 204 -2.03 1.31 4.12
CA ASP A 204 -2.09 1.68 2.70
C ASP A 204 -2.43 3.17 2.50
N ARG A 205 -3.26 3.75 3.38
CA ARG A 205 -3.55 5.18 3.36
C ARG A 205 -2.35 5.99 3.81
N GLU A 206 -1.65 5.51 4.82
CA GLU A 206 -0.45 6.19 5.34
C GLU A 206 0.62 6.31 4.26
N ILE A 207 1.05 5.18 3.68
CA ILE A 207 2.10 5.20 2.66
C ILE A 207 1.68 6.00 1.43
N ARG A 208 0.39 5.94 1.03
CA ARG A 208 -0.14 6.74 -0.07
C ARG A 208 -0.04 8.23 0.24
N GLY A 209 -0.50 8.65 1.42
CA GLY A 209 -0.42 10.04 1.87
C GLY A 209 1.03 10.54 1.91
N VAL A 210 1.94 9.75 2.47
CA VAL A 210 3.38 10.04 2.46
C VAL A 210 3.91 10.19 1.03
N THR A 211 3.61 9.24 0.15
CA THR A 211 4.07 9.25 -1.24
C THR A 211 3.56 10.48 -2.00
N GLU A 212 2.28 10.83 -1.84
CA GLU A 212 1.67 12.00 -2.46
C GLU A 212 2.35 13.30 -2.01
N LYS A 213 2.64 13.42 -0.71
CA LYS A 213 3.30 14.61 -0.17
C LYS A 213 4.77 14.73 -0.57
N ILE A 214 5.50 13.62 -0.67
CA ILE A 214 6.87 13.62 -1.20
C ILE A 214 6.86 14.06 -2.67
N ARG A 215 5.96 13.51 -3.50
CA ARG A 215 5.89 13.88 -4.93
C ARG A 215 5.57 15.35 -5.17
N ALA A 216 4.80 15.96 -4.26
CA ALA A 216 4.43 17.36 -4.33
C ALA A 216 5.50 18.32 -3.74
N SER A 217 6.60 17.80 -3.18
CA SER A 217 7.63 18.62 -2.56
C SER A 217 8.70 19.08 -3.56
N GLU A 218 9.45 20.10 -3.15
CA GLU A 218 10.48 20.74 -3.99
C GLU A 218 11.62 19.77 -4.35
N TYR A 219 12.18 19.07 -3.35
CA TYR A 219 13.30 18.14 -3.52
C TYR A 219 12.83 16.68 -3.61
N ARG A 220 11.69 16.44 -4.25
CA ARG A 220 11.06 15.11 -4.39
C ARG A 220 12.01 14.05 -4.98
N ASP A 221 12.93 14.46 -5.85
CA ASP A 221 13.83 13.55 -6.58
C ASP A 221 15.03 13.10 -5.71
N SER A 222 15.25 13.75 -4.57
CA SER A 222 16.30 13.48 -3.59
C SER A 222 15.87 12.53 -2.47
N LEU A 223 14.59 12.13 -2.42
CA LEU A 223 14.02 11.24 -1.41
C LEU A 223 13.37 10.02 -2.07
N ASP A 224 13.94 8.84 -1.82
CA ASP A 224 13.46 7.54 -2.28
C ASP A 224 12.71 6.82 -1.15
N LEU A 225 11.42 6.57 -1.34
CA LEU A 225 10.57 5.85 -0.39
C LEU A 225 10.43 4.39 -0.81
N ILE A 226 11.05 3.50 -0.04
CA ILE A 226 11.00 2.05 -0.22
C ILE A 226 10.01 1.50 0.80
N SER A 227 9.13 0.58 0.40
CA SER A 227 8.20 -0.06 1.32
C SER A 227 8.34 -1.57 1.35
N ALA A 228 8.22 -2.13 2.55
CA ALA A 228 8.13 -3.55 2.80
C ALA A 228 6.90 -3.84 3.68
N TRP A 229 6.25 -4.97 3.40
CA TRP A 229 4.93 -5.30 3.94
C TRP A 229 4.95 -6.63 4.66
N ALA A 230 4.02 -6.80 5.61
CA ALA A 230 3.94 -7.99 6.47
C ALA A 230 5.28 -8.33 7.12
N VAL A 231 6.00 -7.29 7.57
CA VAL A 231 7.39 -7.36 8.01
C VAL A 231 7.52 -8.31 9.20
N ARG A 232 8.46 -9.25 9.08
CA ARG A 232 8.86 -10.20 10.12
C ARG A 232 10.16 -9.75 10.79
N PRO A 233 10.52 -10.31 11.97
CA PRO A 233 11.78 -9.98 12.63
C PRO A 233 13.03 -10.20 11.75
N ASP A 234 13.06 -11.29 10.96
CA ASP A 234 14.20 -11.61 10.08
C ASP A 234 14.31 -10.61 8.91
N ASP A 235 13.18 -10.16 8.39
CA ASP A 235 13.13 -9.16 7.31
C ASP A 235 13.79 -7.85 7.72
N LEU A 236 13.75 -7.48 9.02
CA LEU A 236 14.42 -6.27 9.50
C LEU A 236 15.93 -6.31 9.24
N LEU A 237 16.57 -7.45 9.50
CA LEU A 237 18.00 -7.62 9.26
C LEU A 237 18.31 -7.54 7.76
N GLN A 238 17.52 -8.24 6.95
CA GLN A 238 17.71 -8.28 5.50
C GLN A 238 17.50 -6.90 4.86
N LEU A 239 16.37 -6.23 5.16
CA LEU A 239 15.98 -4.97 4.53
C LEU A 239 16.91 -3.82 4.91
N LEU A 240 17.36 -3.75 6.17
CA LEU A 240 18.32 -2.73 6.61
C LEU A 240 19.68 -2.91 5.94
N ASN A 241 20.18 -4.14 5.82
CA ASN A 241 21.42 -4.44 5.10
C ASN A 241 21.33 -4.13 3.60
N GLN A 242 20.20 -4.48 2.98
CA GLN A 242 19.97 -4.32 1.55
C GLN A 242 19.81 -2.85 1.14
N HIS A 243 18.99 -2.10 1.88
CA HIS A 243 18.61 -0.75 1.47
C HIS A 243 19.49 0.34 2.06
N LYS A 244 20.14 0.08 3.21
CA LYS A 244 21.00 1.03 3.92
C LYS A 244 20.34 2.41 4.08
N PRO A 245 19.12 2.48 4.64
CA PRO A 245 18.33 3.70 4.65
C PRO A 245 18.87 4.75 5.62
N GLN A 246 18.53 6.02 5.38
CA GLN A 246 18.74 7.12 6.34
C GLN A 246 17.55 7.31 7.27
N ILE A 247 16.35 6.96 6.81
CA ILE A 247 15.11 7.01 7.60
C ILE A 247 14.52 5.61 7.66
N VAL A 248 14.21 5.13 8.85
CA VAL A 248 13.41 3.92 9.05
C VAL A 248 12.08 4.32 9.63
N HIS A 249 10.99 3.98 8.96
CA HIS A 249 9.63 4.25 9.42
C HIS A 249 8.92 2.92 9.63
N PHE A 250 8.67 2.57 10.89
CA PHE A 250 7.79 1.47 11.23
C PHE A 250 6.35 1.97 11.42
N SER A 251 5.41 1.36 10.71
CA SER A 251 3.98 1.57 10.95
C SER A 251 3.28 0.24 11.21
N GLY A 252 2.58 0.17 12.34
CA GLY A 252 1.96 -1.05 12.82
C GLY A 252 1.51 -0.94 14.26
N HIS A 253 1.11 -2.07 14.85
CA HIS A 253 0.68 -2.06 16.25
C HIS A 253 1.84 -1.90 17.23
N GLY A 254 1.52 -1.32 18.38
CA GLY A 254 2.37 -1.33 19.56
C GLY A 254 1.61 -1.77 20.82
N SER A 255 2.34 -2.08 21.87
CA SER A 255 1.78 -2.51 23.16
C SER A 255 2.19 -1.56 24.30
N LYS A 256 1.42 -1.51 25.38
CA LYS A 256 1.75 -0.73 26.60
C LYS A 256 3.09 -1.13 27.24
N ALA A 257 3.56 -2.34 26.94
CA ALA A 257 4.89 -2.81 27.35
C ALA A 257 6.03 -2.14 26.57
N GLY A 258 5.71 -1.33 25.56
CA GLY A 258 6.70 -0.77 24.65
C GLY A 258 7.19 -1.82 23.65
N GLU A 259 6.31 -2.68 23.14
CA GLU A 259 6.66 -3.58 22.04
C GLU A 259 6.12 -3.02 20.72
N ILE A 260 6.83 -3.25 19.63
CA ILE A 260 6.22 -3.20 18.29
C ILE A 260 5.75 -4.59 17.90
N ILE A 261 4.70 -4.69 17.10
CA ILE A 261 4.14 -5.99 16.70
C ILE A 261 4.45 -6.26 15.24
N LEU A 262 5.30 -7.25 15.00
CA LEU A 262 5.63 -7.78 13.67
C LEU A 262 4.77 -8.98 13.32
N VAL A 263 4.93 -9.49 12.11
CA VAL A 263 4.31 -10.71 11.62
C VAL A 263 5.23 -11.91 11.88
N ASP A 264 4.68 -13.07 12.24
CA ASP A 264 5.44 -14.34 12.28
C ASP A 264 5.25 -15.21 11.02
N SER A 265 5.77 -16.44 11.05
CA SER A 265 5.65 -17.41 9.96
C SER A 265 4.22 -17.84 9.64
N HIS A 266 3.29 -17.70 10.60
CA HIS A 266 1.88 -18.06 10.46
C HIS A 266 0.99 -16.84 10.13
N GLY A 267 1.57 -15.65 10.06
CA GLY A 267 0.83 -14.41 9.89
C GLY A 267 0.29 -13.84 11.20
N SER A 268 0.71 -14.37 12.35
CA SER A 268 0.23 -13.99 13.68
C SER A 268 1.10 -12.90 14.31
N PRO A 269 0.61 -12.23 15.38
CA PRO A 269 1.34 -11.18 16.08
C PRO A 269 2.63 -11.69 16.70
N LYS A 270 3.74 -11.02 16.42
CA LYS A 270 5.06 -11.25 17.02
C LYS A 270 5.56 -9.99 17.72
N PRO A 271 5.41 -9.88 19.05
CA PRO A 271 5.95 -8.75 19.79
C PRO A 271 7.48 -8.71 19.73
N VAL A 272 8.03 -7.52 19.54
CA VAL A 272 9.47 -7.21 19.61
C VAL A 272 9.67 -6.12 20.64
N ASN A 273 10.44 -6.45 21.68
CA ASN A 273 10.66 -5.57 22.83
C ASN A 273 11.72 -4.47 22.55
N PRO A 274 11.82 -3.44 23.41
CA PRO A 274 12.75 -2.33 23.20
C PRO A 274 14.22 -2.76 23.15
N ALA A 275 14.61 -3.78 23.94
CA ALA A 275 15.99 -4.25 23.99
C ALA A 275 16.43 -4.86 22.65
N ALA A 276 15.56 -5.63 22.01
CA ALA A 276 15.79 -6.20 20.69
C ALA A 276 15.90 -5.11 19.61
N LEU A 277 15.04 -4.09 19.65
CA LEU A 277 15.13 -2.96 18.72
C LEU A 277 16.42 -2.16 18.90
N ARG A 278 16.81 -1.87 20.15
CA ARG A 278 18.09 -1.20 20.43
C ARG A 278 19.25 -2.01 19.85
N ALA A 279 19.29 -3.32 20.07
CA ALA A 279 20.35 -4.19 19.54
C ALA A 279 20.37 -4.21 17.99
N LEU A 280 19.20 -4.26 17.35
CA LEU A 280 19.06 -4.17 15.91
C LEU A 280 19.68 -2.88 15.36
N PHE A 281 19.27 -1.73 15.88
CA PHE A 281 19.78 -0.44 15.43
C PHE A 281 21.24 -0.24 15.82
N GLU A 282 21.68 -0.69 16.98
CA GLU A 282 23.10 -0.64 17.37
C GLU A 282 24.00 -1.40 16.37
N THR A 283 23.50 -2.52 15.85
CA THR A 283 24.20 -3.37 14.88
C THR A 283 24.16 -2.82 13.46
N LEU A 284 23.06 -2.15 13.05
CA LEU A 284 22.78 -1.76 11.66
C LEU A 284 22.61 -0.23 11.46
N LYS A 285 23.14 0.59 12.38
CA LYS A 285 22.97 2.07 12.39
C LYS A 285 23.68 2.81 11.27
N ASP A 286 24.54 2.18 10.46
CA ASP A 286 25.53 2.83 9.60
C ASP A 286 25.08 4.12 8.90
N ASN A 287 23.91 4.11 8.28
CA ASN A 287 23.37 5.28 7.54
C ASN A 287 22.16 5.92 8.24
N ILE A 288 21.60 5.27 9.27
CA ILE A 288 20.32 5.62 9.85
C ILE A 288 20.49 6.83 10.76
N ARG A 289 19.77 7.91 10.44
CA ARG A 289 19.75 9.14 11.23
C ARG A 289 18.43 9.37 11.96
N LEU A 290 17.34 8.80 11.44
CA LEU A 290 16.01 8.96 11.98
C LEU A 290 15.25 7.63 11.99
N VAL A 291 14.61 7.32 13.12
CA VAL A 291 13.62 6.25 13.21
C VAL A 291 12.26 6.84 13.59
N ILE A 292 11.20 6.47 12.87
CA ILE A 292 9.82 6.86 13.17
C ILE A 292 9.07 5.59 13.55
N LEU A 293 8.48 5.59 14.74
CA LEU A 293 7.65 4.50 15.24
C LEU A 293 6.19 4.97 15.31
N ASN A 294 5.47 4.82 14.20
CA ASN A 294 4.02 5.01 14.15
C ASN A 294 3.33 3.76 14.71
N ALA A 295 3.42 3.63 16.03
CA ALA A 295 2.84 2.55 16.80
C ALA A 295 2.45 3.04 18.20
N CYS A 296 1.32 2.58 18.73
CA CYS A 296 0.84 2.94 20.06
C CYS A 296 1.91 2.67 21.15
N TYR A 297 2.07 3.61 22.08
CA TYR A 297 3.00 3.48 23.22
C TYR A 297 4.48 3.23 22.84
N SER A 298 4.90 3.67 21.66
CA SER A 298 6.25 3.45 21.13
C SER A 298 7.34 4.38 21.66
N LYS A 299 7.01 5.33 22.56
CA LYS A 299 7.99 6.24 23.19
C LYS A 299 9.15 5.49 23.86
N LYS A 300 8.88 4.40 24.60
CA LYS A 300 9.92 3.63 25.30
C LYS A 300 10.95 3.03 24.33
N GLN A 301 10.51 2.64 23.15
CA GLN A 301 11.35 2.13 22.08
C GLN A 301 12.16 3.27 21.46
N ALA A 302 11.53 4.41 21.22
CA ALA A 302 12.23 5.60 20.73
C ALA A 302 13.33 6.07 21.71
N GLU A 303 13.09 6.03 23.03
CA GLU A 303 14.09 6.28 24.07
C GLU A 303 15.27 5.29 24.02
N ALA A 304 14.99 4.00 23.77
CA ALA A 304 16.04 2.99 23.63
C ALA A 304 16.86 3.19 22.34
N ILE A 305 16.19 3.57 21.25
CA ILE A 305 16.80 3.79 19.93
C ILE A 305 17.68 5.05 19.93
N THR A 306 17.28 6.13 20.59
CA THR A 306 18.08 7.37 20.66
C THR A 306 19.36 7.24 21.47
N GLN A 307 19.59 6.10 22.14
CA GLN A 307 20.91 5.79 22.69
C GLN A 307 21.95 5.52 21.59
N VAL A 308 21.51 5.13 20.38
CA VAL A 308 22.41 4.70 19.29
C VAL A 308 22.12 5.38 17.94
N ILE A 309 20.92 5.92 17.72
CA ILE A 309 20.53 6.71 16.54
C ILE A 309 20.35 8.18 16.93
N ASP A 310 20.62 9.10 16.01
CA ASP A 310 20.56 10.55 16.26
C ASP A 310 19.18 11.04 16.72
N CYS A 311 18.11 10.61 16.04
CA CYS A 311 16.73 11.00 16.34
C CYS A 311 15.77 9.81 16.26
N ALA A 312 14.77 9.81 17.13
CA ALA A 312 13.62 8.90 16.99
C ALA A 312 12.32 9.61 17.33
N ILE A 313 11.25 9.27 16.62
CA ILE A 313 9.88 9.70 16.93
C ILE A 313 9.11 8.49 17.43
N GLY A 314 8.42 8.62 18.56
CA GLY A 314 7.53 7.60 19.10
C GLY A 314 6.29 8.20 19.71
N MET A 315 5.29 7.37 19.97
CA MET A 315 4.00 7.76 20.53
C MET A 315 3.97 7.49 22.04
N ASN A 316 3.62 8.49 22.84
CA ASN A 316 3.55 8.34 24.29
C ASN A 316 2.26 7.62 24.77
N ASP A 317 1.23 7.56 23.92
CA ASP A 317 -0.04 6.86 24.16
C ASP A 317 -0.49 6.12 22.88
N ALA A 318 -1.72 5.57 22.89
CA ALA A 318 -2.38 5.06 21.71
C ALA A 318 -2.75 6.20 20.76
N ILE A 319 -2.41 6.07 19.47
CA ILE A 319 -2.69 7.03 18.41
C ILE A 319 -3.71 6.44 17.42
N GLY A 320 -4.63 7.25 16.92
CA GLY A 320 -5.58 6.86 15.87
C GLY A 320 -4.96 6.89 14.48
N ASP A 321 -5.50 6.08 13.56
CA ASP A 321 -4.99 5.98 12.18
C ASP A 321 -4.98 7.33 11.47
N GLU A 322 -6.05 8.11 11.59
CA GLU A 322 -6.15 9.44 10.98
C GLU A 322 -5.02 10.38 11.45
N ALA A 323 -4.72 10.35 12.75
CA ALA A 323 -3.63 11.14 13.32
C ALA A 323 -2.26 10.65 12.83
N ALA A 324 -2.01 9.34 12.85
CA ALA A 324 -0.74 8.76 12.38
C ALA A 324 -0.49 9.07 10.89
N ILE A 325 -1.50 8.90 10.04
CA ILE A 325 -1.46 9.19 8.61
C ILE A 325 -1.18 10.67 8.36
N THR A 326 -1.93 11.56 9.02
CA THR A 326 -1.82 13.01 8.85
C THR A 326 -0.45 13.51 9.29
N PHE A 327 0.01 13.04 10.45
CA PHE A 327 1.34 13.35 10.97
C PHE A 327 2.44 12.89 10.01
N ALA A 328 2.44 11.62 9.59
CA ALA A 328 3.46 11.07 8.71
C ALA A 328 3.50 11.79 7.35
N ALA A 329 2.35 12.01 6.72
CA ALA A 329 2.27 12.69 5.44
C ALA A 329 2.83 14.12 5.52
N SER A 330 2.47 14.89 6.55
CA SER A 330 2.99 16.25 6.76
C SER A 330 4.49 16.26 7.13
N PHE A 331 4.93 15.30 7.93
CA PHE A 331 6.34 15.13 8.28
C PHE A 331 7.20 14.91 7.02
N TYR A 332 6.83 13.94 6.19
CA TYR A 332 7.57 13.62 4.96
C TYR A 332 7.47 14.74 3.92
N ARG A 333 6.35 15.47 3.86
CA ARG A 333 6.26 16.72 3.08
C ARG A 333 7.40 17.66 3.46
N ALA A 334 7.54 17.95 4.76
CA ALA A 334 8.53 18.90 5.25
C ALA A 334 9.96 18.43 4.97
N ILE A 335 10.25 17.14 5.16
CA ILE A 335 11.55 16.55 4.75
C ILE A 335 11.80 16.76 3.25
N GLY A 336 10.80 16.52 2.41
CA GLY A 336 10.90 16.73 0.96
C GLY A 336 11.04 18.21 0.54
N PHE A 337 10.76 19.16 1.43
CA PHE A 337 11.05 20.60 1.27
C PHE A 337 12.35 21.01 1.97
N GLY A 338 13.21 20.04 2.32
CA GLY A 338 14.53 20.30 2.88
C GLY A 338 14.52 20.89 4.29
N ARG A 339 13.45 20.66 5.05
CA ARG A 339 13.36 21.10 6.44
C ARG A 339 14.16 20.20 7.37
N SER A 340 14.59 20.77 8.50
CA SER A 340 15.25 20.00 9.56
C SER A 340 14.30 18.95 10.15
N ILE A 341 14.83 17.94 10.83
CA ILE A 341 14.01 16.93 11.53
C ILE A 341 13.05 17.59 12.52
N LYS A 342 13.51 18.61 13.26
CA LYS A 342 12.66 19.32 14.22
C LYS A 342 11.54 20.12 13.53
N GLN A 343 11.86 20.85 12.47
CA GLN A 343 10.86 21.56 11.67
C GLN A 343 9.85 20.61 11.01
N ALA A 344 10.30 19.44 10.56
CA ALA A 344 9.42 18.42 9.99
C ALA A 344 8.48 17.83 11.04
N PHE A 345 8.99 17.55 12.25
CA PHE A 345 8.17 17.14 13.39
C PHE A 345 7.12 18.20 13.73
N ASP A 346 7.53 19.47 13.85
CA ASP A 346 6.61 20.57 14.16
C ASP A 346 5.52 20.73 13.11
N GLN A 347 5.85 20.57 11.82
CA GLN A 347 4.84 20.57 10.75
C GLN A 347 3.89 19.37 10.82
N GLY A 348 4.35 18.22 11.31
CA GLY A 348 3.50 17.08 11.65
C GLY A 348 2.47 17.45 12.72
N ILE A 349 2.92 18.06 13.82
CA ILE A 349 2.05 18.53 14.92
C ILE A 349 1.06 19.59 14.44
N VAL A 350 1.54 20.59 13.69
CA VAL A 350 0.69 21.66 13.13
C VAL A 350 -0.37 21.09 12.18
N ALA A 351 -0.07 20.05 11.40
CA ALA A 351 -1.08 19.42 10.55
C ALA A 351 -2.23 18.81 11.35
N LEU A 352 -1.95 18.15 12.48
CA LEU A 352 -2.99 17.62 13.37
C LEU A 352 -3.89 18.75 13.91
N LEU A 353 -3.27 19.85 14.34
CA LEU A 353 -3.99 21.03 14.83
C LEU A 353 -4.88 21.67 13.74
N LEU A 354 -4.39 21.75 12.50
CA LEU A 354 -5.12 22.33 11.37
C LEU A 354 -6.32 21.48 10.95
N GLU A 355 -6.20 20.15 11.01
CA GLU A 355 -7.30 19.21 10.73
C GLU A 355 -8.25 19.04 11.93
N GLY A 356 -7.93 19.64 13.08
CA GLY A 356 -8.74 19.53 14.30
C GLY A 356 -8.69 18.17 14.98
N ILE A 357 -7.59 17.41 14.78
CA ILE A 357 -7.37 16.08 15.34
C ILE A 357 -6.72 16.25 16.74
N PRO A 358 -7.42 15.93 17.85
CA PRO A 358 -6.95 16.20 19.22
C PRO A 358 -5.97 15.12 19.72
N GLU A 359 -4.93 14.85 18.93
CA GLU A 359 -3.90 13.84 19.19
C GLU A 359 -2.47 14.39 19.00
N GLU A 360 -2.35 15.71 18.89
CA GLU A 360 -1.09 16.44 18.63
C GLU A 360 -0.06 16.29 19.74
N ASN A 361 -0.48 15.89 20.94
CA ASN A 361 0.38 15.66 22.10
C ASN A 361 0.94 14.22 22.17
N LYS A 362 0.55 13.33 21.25
CA LYS A 362 0.96 11.92 21.27
C LYS A 362 2.34 11.66 20.64
N PRO A 363 2.67 12.22 19.47
CA PRO A 363 4.00 12.07 18.90
C PRO A 363 5.03 12.85 19.73
N GLU A 364 6.17 12.23 20.01
CA GLU A 364 7.31 12.85 20.68
C GLU A 364 8.59 12.64 19.88
N LEU A 365 9.30 13.73 19.60
CA LEU A 365 10.66 13.68 19.03
C LEU A 365 11.69 13.59 20.14
N LEU A 366 12.45 12.49 20.12
CA LEU A 366 13.56 12.20 21.01
C LEU A 366 14.88 12.29 20.26
N THR A 367 15.94 12.65 20.97
CA THR A 367 17.27 12.87 20.40
C THR A 367 18.33 12.20 21.25
N ARG A 368 19.41 11.77 20.60
CA ARG A 368 20.61 11.32 21.30
C ARG A 368 21.26 12.48 22.03
N ASN A 369 21.88 12.23 23.18
CA ASN A 369 22.61 13.26 23.93
C ASN A 369 23.62 13.99 23.04
N GLY A 370 23.54 15.32 23.03
CA GLY A 370 24.40 16.20 22.22
C GLY A 370 23.96 16.37 20.76
N VAL A 371 22.89 15.72 20.31
CA VAL A 371 22.30 15.91 18.98
C VAL A 371 21.26 17.03 19.03
N ASN A 372 21.37 17.97 18.08
CA ASN A 372 20.35 19.01 17.88
C ASN A 372 19.55 18.72 16.59
N PRO A 373 18.25 18.37 16.68
CA PRO A 373 17.45 18.00 15.52
C PRO A 373 17.12 19.19 14.60
N GLU A 374 17.30 20.43 15.06
CA GLU A 374 17.19 21.63 14.21
C GLU A 374 18.31 21.73 13.18
N LYS A 375 19.46 21.08 13.45
CA LYS A 375 20.63 21.12 12.57
C LYS A 375 20.72 19.91 11.63
N ILE A 376 19.82 18.94 11.77
CA ILE A 376 19.81 17.74 10.91
C ILE A 376 18.83 17.98 9.78
N VAL A 377 19.36 18.32 8.62
CA VAL A 377 18.64 18.34 7.35
C VAL A 377 19.03 17.07 6.58
N LEU A 378 18.04 16.24 6.26
CA LEU A 378 18.29 14.97 5.56
C LEU A 378 18.36 15.18 4.06
N VAL A 379 17.44 15.96 3.49
CA VAL A 379 17.43 16.35 2.09
C VAL A 379 17.94 17.78 2.02
N PRO A 380 19.22 18.03 1.73
CA PRO A 380 19.71 19.39 1.60
C PRO A 380 19.06 20.05 0.37
N PRO A 381 18.80 21.37 0.42
CA PRO A 381 18.56 22.14 -0.80
C PRO A 381 19.73 21.90 -1.75
N GLU A 382 19.48 21.75 -3.05
CA GLU A 382 20.57 21.80 -4.02
C GLU A 382 21.24 23.17 -3.89
N ASP A 383 22.57 23.19 -3.74
CA ASP A 383 23.35 24.41 -3.51
C ASP A 383 22.96 25.49 -4.55
N GLU A 384 22.62 26.70 -4.08
CA GLU A 384 22.49 27.90 -4.93
C GLU A 384 23.84 28.38 -5.47
#